data_AF-A0A072UY28-F1
#
_entry.id   AF-A0A072UY28-F1
#
_cell.length_a   1.000
_cell.length_b   1.000
_cell.length_c   1.000
_cell.angle_alpha   90.00
_cell.angle_beta   90.00
_cell.angle_gamma   90.00
#
_symmetry.space_group_name_H-M   'P 1'
#
loop_
_entity.id
_entity.type
_entity.pdbx_description
1 polymer ?
#
loop_
_entity_poly.entity_id
_entity_poly.type
_entity_poly.pdbx_seq_one_letter_code
_entity_poly.pdbx_strand_id
1 'polypeptide(L)'
;MKSNLQVTFLKLHSGLFKIASELCTLCGAYVALIIFSHGEKVFSFGHINVETIINRYLSQIPLQNNGILQFIEAYRNAKVRKLNALLTRMNDALDIEKNRCNEFEPAAK
;
A
#
# COMPACT_ATOMS: atom_id res chain seq x y z
N MET A 1 -20.68 -11.09 22.81
CA MET A 1 -20.53 -9.64 22.55
C MET A 1 -19.57 -9.32 21.40
N LYS A 2 -18.38 -9.96 21.30
CA LYS A 2 -17.39 -9.71 20.23
C LYS A 2 -17.85 -10.05 18.79
N SER A 3 -18.71 -11.06 18.60
CA SER A 3 -19.22 -11.46 17.27
C SER A 3 -20.18 -10.44 16.67
N ASN A 4 -21.13 -9.93 17.46
CA ASN A 4 -22.12 -8.95 16.98
C ASN A 4 -21.47 -7.62 16.57
N LEU A 5 -20.45 -7.15 17.29
CA LEU A 5 -19.73 -5.93 16.93
C LEU A 5 -18.97 -6.08 15.60
N GLN A 6 -18.35 -7.24 15.35
CA GLN A 6 -17.69 -7.53 14.07
C GLN A 6 -18.68 -7.59 12.90
N VAL A 7 -19.82 -8.25 13.09
CA VAL A 7 -20.87 -8.35 12.04
C VAL A 7 -21.44 -6.96 11.72
N THR A 8 -21.72 -6.15 12.74
CA THR A 8 -22.20 -4.78 12.55
C THR A 8 -21.16 -3.92 11.85
N PHE A 9 -19.88 -4.01 12.26
CA PHE A 9 -18.79 -3.29 11.60
C PHE A 9 -18.68 -3.65 10.11
N LEU A 10 -18.69 -4.94 9.78
CA LEU A 10 -18.62 -5.39 8.38
C LEU A 10 -19.82 -4.92 7.54
N LYS A 11 -21.03 -4.94 8.10
CA LYS A 11 -22.25 -4.46 7.42
C LYS A 11 -22.24 -2.94 7.20
N LEU A 12 -21.83 -2.17 8.19
CA LEU A 12 -21.70 -0.71 8.06
C LEU A 12 -20.63 -0.37 7.01
N HIS A 13 -19.51 -1.08 7.07
CA HIS A 13 -18.39 -0.90 6.18
C HIS A 13 -18.76 -1.18 4.71
N SER A 14 -19.45 -2.29 4.43
CA SER A 14 -19.90 -2.61 3.07
C SER A 14 -20.95 -1.62 2.55
N GLY A 15 -21.86 -1.15 3.42
CA GLY A 15 -22.80 -0.08 3.08
C GLY A 15 -22.12 1.23 2.71
N LEU A 16 -21.10 1.63 3.48
CA LEU A 16 -20.31 2.84 3.21
C LEU A 16 -19.57 2.76 1.88
N PHE A 17 -19.00 1.58 1.56
CA PHE A 17 -18.34 1.35 0.29
C PHE A 17 -19.30 1.40 -0.89
N LYS A 18 -20.52 0.88 -0.73
CA LYS A 18 -21.56 0.96 -1.76
C LYS A 18 -21.93 2.42 -2.05
N ILE A 19 -22.19 3.22 -1.01
CA ILE A 19 -22.50 4.65 -1.16
C ILE A 19 -21.34 5.39 -1.84
N ALA A 20 -20.10 5.13 -1.42
CA ALA A 20 -18.92 5.76 -2.02
C ALA A 20 -18.77 5.39 -3.50
N SER A 21 -19.01 4.11 -3.85
CA SER A 21 -18.98 3.61 -5.23
C SER A 21 -20.07 4.26 -6.09
N GLU A 22 -21.29 4.36 -5.58
CA GLU A 22 -22.40 5.04 -6.26
C GLU A 22 -22.10 6.52 -6.48
N LEU A 23 -21.57 7.21 -5.48
CA LEU A 23 -21.19 8.62 -5.58
C LEU A 23 -20.11 8.87 -6.64
N CYS A 24 -19.08 8.02 -6.68
CA CYS A 24 -18.04 8.08 -7.71
C CYS A 24 -18.63 7.89 -9.11
N THR A 25 -19.55 6.92 -9.25
CA THR A 25 -20.16 6.57 -10.54
C THR A 25 -21.10 7.67 -11.04
N LEU A 26 -21.97 8.19 -10.17
CA LEU A 26 -23.01 9.16 -10.54
C LEU A 26 -22.44 10.55 -10.78
N CYS A 27 -21.45 10.96 -9.97
CA CYS A 27 -20.96 12.33 -9.98
C CYS A 27 -19.56 12.48 -10.61
N GLY A 28 -18.93 11.38 -11.04
CA GLY A 28 -17.52 11.41 -11.46
C GLY A 28 -16.57 11.82 -10.33
N ALA A 29 -17.01 11.65 -9.07
CA ALA A 29 -16.28 12.11 -7.91
C ALA A 29 -15.06 11.22 -7.63
N TYR A 30 -13.97 11.83 -7.16
CA TYR A 30 -12.79 11.13 -6.70
C TYR A 30 -12.87 10.95 -5.19
N VAL A 31 -13.27 9.77 -4.73
CA VAL A 31 -13.47 9.46 -3.31
C VAL A 31 -12.46 8.43 -2.84
N ALA A 32 -11.91 8.64 -1.65
CA ALA A 32 -11.17 7.64 -0.89
C ALA A 32 -11.72 7.54 0.53
N LEU A 33 -11.79 6.32 1.06
CA LEU A 33 -12.29 5.99 2.37
C LEU A 33 -11.26 5.10 3.08
N ILE A 34 -10.89 5.45 4.31
CA ILE A 34 -9.96 4.69 5.15
C ILE A 34 -10.60 4.51 6.51
N ILE A 35 -10.78 3.26 6.94
CA ILE A 35 -11.51 2.90 8.16
C ILE A 35 -10.60 2.07 9.05
N PHE A 36 -10.33 2.59 10.23
CA PHE A 36 -9.57 1.91 11.28
C PHE A 36 -10.54 1.20 12.21
N SER A 37 -10.42 -0.12 12.31
CA SER A 37 -11.15 -0.87 13.34
C SER A 37 -10.41 -0.81 14.67
N HIS A 38 -11.12 -1.07 15.78
CA HIS A 38 -10.53 -1.17 17.12
C HIS A 38 -9.49 -2.31 17.25
N GLY A 39 -9.46 -3.25 16.30
CA GLY A 39 -8.47 -4.33 16.26
C GLY A 39 -7.26 -4.02 15.38
N GLU A 40 -6.94 -2.75 15.17
CA GLU A 40 -5.83 -2.24 14.33
C GLU A 40 -5.87 -2.68 12.86
N LYS A 41 -6.95 -3.34 12.42
CA LYS A 41 -7.16 -3.65 11.00
C LYS A 41 -7.65 -2.41 10.27
N VAL A 42 -7.02 -2.16 9.12
CA VAL A 42 -7.35 -1.08 8.20
C VAL A 42 -8.13 -1.64 7.02
N PHE A 43 -9.20 -0.94 6.67
CA PHE A 43 -9.97 -1.21 5.47
C PHE A 43 -10.01 0.05 4.62
N SER A 44 -9.98 -0.09 3.29
CA SER A 44 -9.93 1.07 2.41
C SER A 44 -10.68 0.86 1.11
N PHE A 45 -11.20 1.96 0.56
CA PHE A 45 -11.85 2.05 -0.74
C PHE A 45 -11.32 3.29 -1.45
N GLY A 46 -11.07 3.21 -2.76
CA GLY A 46 -10.68 4.36 -3.56
C GLY A 46 -11.23 4.25 -4.97
N HIS A 47 -11.74 5.35 -5.51
CA HIS A 47 -12.05 5.46 -6.93
C HIS A 47 -10.74 5.34 -7.71
N ILE A 48 -10.60 4.29 -8.54
CA ILE A 48 -9.34 3.83 -9.17
C ILE A 48 -8.37 3.20 -8.16
N ASN A 49 -7.88 3.96 -7.18
CA ASN A 49 -6.90 3.53 -6.18
C ASN A 49 -6.82 4.57 -5.05
N VAL A 50 -6.85 4.11 -3.79
CA VAL A 50 -6.67 4.93 -2.58
C VAL A 50 -5.40 5.79 -2.63
N GLU A 51 -4.26 5.22 -3.02
CA GLU A 51 -2.97 5.91 -3.09
C GLU A 51 -3.00 7.05 -4.11
N THR A 52 -3.66 6.85 -5.26
CA THR A 52 -3.81 7.89 -6.29
C THR A 52 -4.59 9.09 -5.77
N ILE A 53 -5.71 8.85 -5.06
CA ILE A 53 -6.52 9.92 -4.47
C ILE A 53 -5.76 10.67 -3.38
N ILE A 54 -5.04 9.94 -2.51
CA ILE A 54 -4.23 10.53 -1.44
C ILE A 54 -3.13 11.41 -2.04
N ASN A 55 -2.37 10.91 -3.02
CA ASN A 55 -1.32 11.69 -3.67
C ASN A 55 -1.89 12.97 -4.29
N ARG A 56 -3.02 12.86 -4.99
CA ARG A 56 -3.71 14.01 -5.58
C ARG A 56 -4.15 15.04 -4.53
N TYR A 57 -4.65 14.59 -3.39
CA TYR A 57 -5.04 15.47 -2.29
C TYR A 57 -3.81 16.20 -1.73
N LEU A 58 -2.75 15.46 -1.42
CA LEU A 58 -1.52 16.02 -0.84
C LEU A 58 -0.82 17.02 -1.78
N SER A 59 -0.83 16.77 -3.09
CA SER A 59 -0.26 17.70 -4.08
C SER A 59 -1.03 19.03 -4.19
N GLN A 60 -2.28 19.09 -3.73
CA GLN A 60 -3.10 20.30 -3.76
C GLN A 60 -3.04 21.11 -2.46
N ILE A 61 -2.46 20.58 -1.39
CA ILE A 61 -2.27 21.30 -0.13
C ILE A 61 -1.03 22.21 -0.30
N PRO A 62 -1.16 23.55 -0.24
CA PRO A 62 0.00 24.42 -0.14
C PRO A 62 0.79 24.00 1.10
N LEU A 63 2.09 23.76 0.97
CA LEU A 63 3.02 23.30 2.02
C LEU A 63 2.86 24.11 3.32
N GLN A 64 1.94 23.69 4.20
CA GLN A 64 1.65 24.35 5.47
C GLN A 64 1.42 23.33 6.60
N ASN A 65 1.88 22.08 6.47
CA ASN A 65 1.86 21.12 7.58
C ASN A 65 3.09 20.20 7.55
N ASN A 66 4.17 20.66 8.19
CA ASN A 66 5.48 19.99 8.23
C ASN A 66 5.41 18.56 8.80
N GLY A 67 4.48 18.26 9.71
CA GLY A 67 4.38 16.94 10.34
C GLY A 67 3.77 15.83 9.47
N ILE A 68 2.76 16.17 8.64
CA ILE A 68 2.10 15.17 7.77
C ILE A 68 3.05 14.72 6.66
N LEU A 69 3.78 15.67 6.06
CA LEU A 69 4.76 15.37 5.00
C LEU A 69 5.86 14.44 5.53
N GLN A 70 6.39 14.71 6.72
CA GLN A 70 7.43 13.92 7.35
C GLN A 70 6.99 12.48 7.65
N PHE A 71 5.73 12.29 8.05
CA PHE A 71 5.16 10.95 8.24
C PHE A 71 5.04 10.17 6.92
N ILE A 72 4.54 10.82 5.87
CA ILE A 72 4.41 10.22 4.53
C ILE A 72 5.79 9.85 3.97
N GLU A 73 6.77 10.74 4.15
CA GLU A 73 8.14 10.53 3.72
C GLU A 73 8.81 9.38 4.49
N ALA A 74 8.64 9.32 5.81
CA ALA A 74 9.14 8.21 6.62
C ALA A 74 8.55 6.86 6.19
N TYR A 75 7.24 6.80 5.91
CA TYR A 75 6.57 5.60 5.41
C TYR A 75 7.10 5.19 4.02
N ARG A 76 7.20 6.14 3.08
CA ARG A 76 7.79 5.89 1.75
C ARG A 76 9.22 5.37 1.87
N ASN A 77 10.05 6.00 2.69
CA ASN A 77 11.43 5.62 2.89
C ASN A 77 11.56 4.22 3.51
N ALA A 78 10.69 3.85 4.44
CA ALA A 78 10.66 2.50 5.01
C ALA A 78 10.32 1.43 3.94
N LYS A 79 9.33 1.72 3.08
CA LYS A 79 8.95 0.82 1.97
C LYS A 79 10.10 0.66 0.97
N VAL A 80 10.75 1.76 0.57
CA VAL A 80 11.91 1.73 -0.34
C VAL A 80 13.06 0.93 0.25
N ARG A 81 13.41 1.15 1.53
CA ARG A 81 14.47 0.38 2.21
C ARG A 81 14.18 -1.12 2.21
N LYS A 82 12.93 -1.50 2.48
CA LYS A 82 12.53 -2.92 2.50
C LYS A 82 12.66 -3.56 1.11
N LEU A 83 12.24 -2.86 0.07
CA LEU A 83 12.34 -3.32 -1.32
C LEU A 83 13.80 -3.44 -1.77
N ASN A 84 14.62 -2.43 -1.48
CA ASN A 84 16.04 -2.46 -1.82
C ASN A 84 16.76 -3.61 -1.09
N ALA A 85 16.46 -3.83 0.19
CA ALA A 85 17.04 -4.95 0.94
C ALA A 85 16.66 -6.32 0.33
N LEU A 86 15.43 -6.46 -0.17
CA LEU A 86 15.02 -7.68 -0.88
C LEU A 86 15.75 -7.83 -2.21
N LEU A 87 15.87 -6.74 -2.98
CA LEU A 87 16.60 -6.72 -4.26
C LEU A 87 18.06 -7.13 -4.07
N THR A 88 18.74 -6.58 -3.06
CA THR A 88 20.12 -6.94 -2.74
C THR A 88 20.24 -8.44 -2.44
N ARG A 89 19.36 -8.99 -1.58
CA ARG A 89 19.37 -10.43 -1.27
C ARG A 89 19.17 -11.31 -2.50
N MET A 90 18.27 -10.92 -3.41
CA MET A 90 18.02 -11.66 -4.64
C MET A 90 19.22 -11.60 -5.58
N ASN A 91 19.88 -10.45 -5.69
CA ASN A 91 21.08 -10.31 -6.50
C ASN A 91 22.24 -11.13 -5.94
N ASP A 92 22.44 -11.13 -4.63
CA ASP A 92 23.48 -11.93 -3.99
C ASP A 92 23.24 -13.43 -4.22
N ALA A 93 21.99 -13.89 -4.07
CA ALA A 93 21.61 -15.28 -4.35
C ALA A 93 21.86 -15.65 -5.82
N LEU A 94 21.52 -14.76 -6.75
CA LEU A 94 21.76 -14.96 -8.18
C LEU A 94 23.26 -15.06 -8.48
N ASP A 95 24.10 -14.23 -7.86
CA ASP A 95 25.54 -14.24 -8.06
C ASP A 95 26.17 -15.54 -7.52
N ILE A 96 25.70 -16.01 -6.35
CA ILE A 96 26.11 -17.30 -5.79
C ILE A 96 25.78 -18.45 -6.76
N GLU A 97 24.55 -18.50 -7.28
CA GLU A 97 24.16 -19.55 -8.23
C GLU A 97 24.92 -19.46 -9.55
N LYS A 98 25.21 -18.25 -10.04
CA LYS A 98 26.02 -18.05 -11.24
C LYS A 98 27.46 -18.54 -11.05
N ASN A 99 28.07 -18.24 -9.91
CA ASN A 99 29.42 -18.69 -9.58
C ASN A 99 29.47 -20.23 -9.41
N ARG A 100 28.43 -20.83 -8.81
CA ARG A 100 28.30 -22.30 -8.75
C ARG A 100 28.18 -22.92 -10.14
N CYS A 101 27.41 -22.31 -11.05
CA CYS A 101 27.28 -22.81 -12.43
C CYS A 101 28.61 -22.75 -13.20
N ASN A 102 29.40 -21.69 -12.99
CA ASN A 102 30.72 -21.54 -13.60
C ASN A 102 31.75 -22.57 -13.10
N GLU A 103 31.64 -23.07 -11.86
CA GLU A 103 32.51 -24.15 -11.35
C GLU A 103 32.22 -25.52 -11.99
N PHE A 104 31.04 -25.72 -12.60
CA PHE A 104 30.66 -26.96 -13.28
C PHE A 104 30.92 -26.95 -14.80
N GLU A 105 31.46 -25.88 -15.38
CA GLU A 105 32.09 -25.88 -16.71
C GLU A 105 33.62 -25.99 -16.56
N PRO A 106 34.21 -27.18 -16.34
CA PRO A 106 35.63 -27.35 -16.56
C PRO A 106 35.85 -27.15 -18.06
N ALA A 107 36.77 -26.24 -18.39
CA ALA A 107 37.18 -25.90 -19.75
C ALA A 107 37.18 -27.14 -20.66
N ALA A 108 36.17 -27.22 -21.54
CA ALA A 108 36.18 -28.16 -22.65
C ALA A 108 37.35 -27.75 -23.55
N LYS A 109 38.45 -28.50 -23.43
CA LYS A 109 39.63 -28.42 -24.29
C LYS A 109 39.80 -29.76 -25.01
#